data_AF-A0A1B6E037-F1
#
_entry.id   AF-A0A1B6E037-F1
#
_cell.length_a   1.000
_cell.length_b   1.000
_cell.length_c   1.000
_cell.angle_alpha   90.00
_cell.angle_beta   90.00
_cell.angle_gamma   90.00
#
_symmetry.space_group_name_H-M   'P 1'
#
loop_
_entity.id
_entity.type
_entity.pdbx_description
1 polymer ?
#
loop_
_entity_poly.entity_id
_entity_poly.type
_entity_poly.pdbx_seq_one_letter_code
_entity_poly.pdbx_strand_id
1 'polypeptide(L)'
;VDGIHSELSTKLIPITESAPSSGSHHPFKIQKALVCEKMVPSINAKPFTYTEMLITLPDLHSYFFPEISLDNCKEAITALKLNMYRGNSQQMQVLKDSQKCQSVNDIVPLVQLRDISQCMPQLRYVIDSIHANSGELPTKRQRTS
;
A
#
# COMPACT_ATOMS: atom_id res chain seq x y z
N VAL A 1 -13.00 -9.41 -27.44
CA VAL A 1 -13.49 -10.00 -26.16
C VAL A 1 -12.71 -9.33 -25.05
N ASP A 2 -13.00 -8.05 -24.82
CA ASP A 2 -12.06 -7.13 -24.13
C ASP A 2 -12.76 -6.43 -22.97
N GLY A 3 -13.53 -7.18 -22.17
CA GLY A 3 -14.34 -6.63 -21.09
C GLY A 3 -14.08 -7.21 -19.70
N ILE A 4 -13.46 -8.39 -19.59
CA ILE A 4 -13.39 -9.12 -18.32
C ILE A 4 -12.09 -8.83 -17.54
N HIS A 5 -11.01 -8.42 -18.21
CA HIS A 5 -9.75 -8.10 -17.53
C HIS A 5 -9.71 -6.72 -16.87
N SER A 6 -10.70 -5.84 -17.11
CA SER A 6 -10.72 -4.48 -16.55
C SER A 6 -11.40 -4.36 -15.19
N GLU A 7 -12.36 -5.21 -14.82
CA GLU A 7 -13.12 -5.07 -13.55
C GLU A 7 -12.39 -5.66 -12.32
N LEU A 8 -11.37 -6.49 -12.53
CA LEU A 8 -10.50 -6.98 -11.46
C LEU A 8 -9.40 -5.98 -11.08
N SER A 9 -9.32 -4.83 -11.78
CA SER A 9 -8.38 -3.75 -11.47
C SER A 9 -8.81 -3.01 -10.19
N THR A 10 -8.49 -3.62 -9.05
CA THR A 10 -8.51 -3.06 -7.69
C THR A 10 -9.85 -2.64 -7.13
N LYS A 11 -10.69 -3.64 -6.84
CA LYS A 11 -11.79 -3.46 -5.88
C LYS A 11 -11.20 -3.22 -4.48
N LEU A 12 -11.28 -1.98 -4.01
CA LEU A 12 -10.91 -1.65 -2.63
C LEU A 12 -12.00 -2.15 -1.67
N ILE A 13 -11.59 -2.79 -0.58
CA ILE A 13 -12.50 -3.21 0.49
C ILE A 13 -12.78 -2.00 1.38
N PRO A 14 -14.03 -1.51 1.50
CA PRO A 14 -14.35 -0.40 2.37
C PRO A 14 -14.16 -0.79 3.84
N ILE A 15 -13.42 0.03 4.58
CA ILE A 15 -13.37 -0.10 6.04
C ILE A 15 -14.67 0.45 6.63
N THR A 16 -15.24 -0.29 7.57
CA THR A 16 -16.50 0.10 8.22
C THR A 16 -16.38 1.46 8.91
N GLU A 17 -17.41 2.28 8.77
CA GLU A 17 -17.52 3.55 9.48
C GLU A 17 -17.62 3.30 11.00
N SER A 18 -16.88 4.08 11.78
CA SER A 18 -17.02 4.09 13.23
C SER A 18 -17.96 5.20 13.69
N ALA A 19 -18.64 4.96 14.82
CA ALA A 19 -19.42 6.00 15.47
C ALA A 19 -18.56 7.25 15.73
N PRO A 20 -19.13 8.46 15.66
CA PRO A 20 -18.43 9.68 16.04
C PRO A 20 -17.95 9.57 17.49
N SER A 21 -16.66 9.84 17.75
CA SER A 21 -16.17 9.88 19.13
C SER A 21 -16.63 11.16 19.82
N SER A 22 -17.37 11.06 20.92
CA SER A 22 -17.86 12.22 21.69
C SER A 22 -16.81 12.81 22.66
N GLY A 23 -15.55 12.35 22.61
CA GLY A 23 -14.47 12.75 23.53
C GLY A 23 -13.21 13.25 22.81
N SER A 24 -12.19 13.65 23.59
CA SER A 24 -10.90 14.17 23.07
C SER A 24 -10.01 13.11 22.40
N HIS A 25 -10.38 11.82 22.50
CA HIS A 25 -9.60 10.72 21.97
C HIS A 25 -9.93 10.48 20.50
N HIS A 26 -8.93 10.67 19.64
CA HIS A 26 -9.04 10.40 18.21
C HIS A 26 -8.97 8.88 17.95
N PRO A 27 -9.98 8.28 17.31
CA PRO A 27 -10.05 6.83 17.09
C PRO A 27 -9.02 6.31 16.10
N PHE A 28 -8.55 7.15 15.18
CA PHE A 28 -7.53 6.82 14.19
C PHE A 28 -6.34 7.76 14.31
N LYS A 29 -5.13 7.23 14.13
CA LYS A 29 -3.87 7.97 14.26
C LYS A 29 -2.83 7.44 13.30
N ILE A 30 -1.99 8.35 12.78
CA ILE A 30 -0.74 7.97 12.14
C ILE A 30 0.30 7.64 13.19
N GLN A 31 0.95 6.48 13.07
CA GLN A 31 2.08 6.06 13.89
C GLN A 31 3.16 5.44 13.01
N LYS A 32 4.41 5.51 13.47
CA LYS A 32 5.50 4.75 12.83
C LYS A 32 5.48 3.31 13.33
N ALA A 33 5.52 2.36 12.41
CA ALA A 33 5.62 0.93 12.70
C ALA A 33 6.90 0.36 12.10
N LEU A 34 7.54 -0.59 12.79
CA LEU A 34 8.71 -1.31 12.29
C LEU A 34 8.24 -2.51 11.45
N VAL A 35 8.57 -2.52 10.16
CA VAL A 35 8.23 -3.60 9.23
C VAL A 35 9.41 -3.89 8.33
N CYS A 36 9.85 -5.16 8.28
CA CYS A 36 11.02 -5.58 7.50
C CYS A 36 12.22 -4.63 7.69
N GLU A 37 12.54 -4.34 8.95
CA GLU A 37 13.64 -3.45 9.38
C GLU A 37 13.51 -1.97 8.98
N LYS A 38 12.36 -1.55 8.43
CA LYS A 38 12.08 -0.16 8.08
C LYS A 38 10.98 0.44 8.97
N MET A 39 11.21 1.66 9.45
CA MET A 39 10.20 2.43 10.18
C MET A 39 9.32 3.19 9.19
N VAL A 40 8.05 2.79 9.06
CA VAL A 40 7.12 3.32 8.05
C VAL A 40 5.91 4.00 8.68
N PRO A 41 5.36 5.05 8.06
CA PRO A 41 4.10 5.65 8.51
C PRO A 41 2.94 4.67 8.31
N SER A 42 2.04 4.62 9.27
CA SER A 42 0.93 3.68 9.26
C SER A 42 -0.29 4.22 10.00
N ILE A 43 -1.49 3.78 9.65
CA ILE A 43 -2.76 4.13 10.30
C ILE A 43 -3.42 2.87 10.84
N ASN A 44 -4.04 2.92 12.01
CA ASN A 44 -4.76 1.78 12.55
C ASN A 44 -5.99 1.42 11.69
N ALA A 45 -6.23 0.12 11.51
CA ALA A 45 -7.35 -0.42 10.73
C ALA A 45 -8.69 -0.32 11.47
N LYS A 46 -8.66 -0.43 12.80
CA LYS A 46 -9.82 -0.37 13.69
C LYS A 46 -9.65 0.74 14.72
N PRO A 47 -10.73 1.40 15.17
CA PRO A 47 -10.67 2.43 16.21
C PRO A 47 -9.87 1.96 17.43
N PHE A 48 -8.98 2.82 17.92
CA PHE A 48 -8.18 2.59 19.13
C PHE A 48 -7.33 1.31 19.15
N THR A 49 -7.14 0.65 18.00
CA THR A 49 -6.43 -0.63 17.87
C THR A 49 -5.12 -0.46 17.13
N TYR A 50 -3.99 -0.42 17.84
CA TYR A 50 -2.68 -0.07 17.26
C TYR A 50 -1.83 -1.29 16.88
N THR A 51 -2.40 -2.49 16.91
CA THR A 51 -1.75 -3.75 16.51
C THR A 51 -2.09 -4.16 15.07
N GLU A 52 -3.19 -3.65 14.54
CA GLU A 52 -3.64 -3.87 13.16
C GLU A 52 -3.44 -2.57 12.38
N MET A 53 -2.31 -2.48 11.67
CA MET A 53 -1.85 -1.24 11.04
C MET A 53 -1.84 -1.37 9.51
N LEU A 54 -2.24 -0.28 8.85
CA LEU A 54 -2.29 -0.13 7.41
C LEU A 54 -1.25 0.87 6.94
N ILE A 55 -0.70 0.67 5.74
CA ILE A 55 0.16 1.62 5.04
C ILE A 55 -0.53 2.08 3.75
N THR A 56 -0.29 3.33 3.33
CA THR A 56 -0.74 3.78 2.02
C THR A 56 0.08 3.11 0.92
N LEU A 57 -0.53 2.80 -0.23
CA LEU A 57 0.21 2.23 -1.36
C LEU A 57 1.38 3.14 -1.82
N PRO A 58 1.26 4.48 -1.88
CA PRO A 58 2.41 5.36 -2.14
C PRO A 58 3.53 5.27 -1.10
N ASP A 59 3.20 5.15 0.20
CA ASP A 59 4.21 4.97 1.24
C ASP A 59 4.87 3.58 1.12
N LEU A 60 4.10 2.53 0.85
CA LEU A 60 4.64 1.19 0.62
C LEU A 60 5.65 1.19 -0.54
N HIS A 61 5.27 1.81 -1.67
CA HIS A 61 6.12 1.97 -2.84
C HIS A 61 7.41 2.74 -2.50
N SER A 62 7.31 3.95 -1.97
CA SER A 62 8.48 4.79 -1.69
C SER A 62 9.45 4.18 -0.67
N TYR A 63 8.95 3.45 0.34
CA TYR A 63 9.81 2.86 1.36
C TYR A 63 10.43 1.53 0.93
N PHE A 64 9.73 0.68 0.17
CA PHE A 64 10.18 -0.68 -0.11
C PHE A 64 10.59 -0.94 -1.56
N PHE A 65 9.97 -0.24 -2.51
CA PHE A 65 10.15 -0.48 -3.95
C PHE A 65 10.29 0.82 -4.76
N PRO A 66 11.14 1.78 -4.35
CA PRO A 66 11.28 3.07 -5.05
C PRO A 66 11.81 2.95 -6.49
N GLU A 67 12.40 1.81 -6.84
CA GLU A 67 13.00 1.52 -8.14
C GLU A 67 11.99 1.18 -9.25
N ILE A 68 10.74 0.91 -8.90
CA ILE A 68 9.67 0.61 -9.87
C ILE A 68 8.64 1.74 -9.93
N SER A 69 7.71 1.69 -10.89
CA SER A 69 6.55 2.58 -10.88
C SER A 69 5.55 2.20 -9.79
N LEU A 70 4.72 3.16 -9.38
CA LEU A 70 3.62 2.90 -8.45
C LEU A 70 2.62 1.88 -9.02
N ASP A 71 2.42 1.89 -10.34
CA ASP A 71 1.53 0.94 -11.03
C ASP A 71 2.08 -0.49 -10.97
N ASN A 72 3.38 -0.69 -11.16
CA ASN A 72 4.01 -2.02 -11.01
C ASN A 72 3.93 -2.49 -9.55
N CYS A 73 4.06 -1.57 -8.58
CA CYS A 73 3.87 -1.90 -7.17
C CYS A 73 2.42 -2.38 -6.93
N LYS A 74 1.43 -1.68 -7.48
CA LYS A 74 0.01 -2.05 -7.41
C LYS A 74 -0.27 -3.40 -8.07
N GLU A 75 0.35 -3.67 -9.22
CA GLU A 75 0.22 -4.95 -9.92
C GLU A 75 0.79 -6.10 -9.09
N ALA A 76 1.94 -5.92 -8.46
CA ALA A 76 2.53 -6.94 -7.58
C ALA A 76 1.64 -7.29 -6.39
N ILE A 77 1.05 -6.27 -5.74
CA ILE A 77 0.07 -6.44 -4.65
C ILE A 77 -1.15 -7.23 -5.13
N THR A 78 -1.64 -6.93 -6.33
CA THR A 78 -2.78 -7.60 -6.97
C THR A 78 -2.44 -9.06 -7.32
N ALA A 79 -1.26 -9.32 -7.89
CA ALA A 79 -0.80 -10.64 -8.30
C ALA A 79 -0.66 -11.60 -7.10
N LEU A 80 -0.23 -11.06 -5.94
CA LEU A 80 -0.18 -11.82 -4.67
C LEU A 80 -1.52 -11.89 -3.94
N LYS A 81 -2.60 -11.35 -4.52
CA LYS A 81 -3.95 -11.35 -3.96
C LYS A 81 -4.02 -10.73 -2.57
N LEU A 82 -3.18 -9.74 -2.29
CA LEU A 82 -3.26 -8.99 -1.04
C LEU A 82 -4.46 -8.05 -1.08
N ASN A 83 -5.12 -7.90 0.06
CA ASN A 83 -6.25 -7.00 0.17
C ASN A 83 -5.79 -5.54 0.16
N MET A 84 -6.45 -4.74 -0.67
CA MET A 84 -6.37 -3.29 -0.62
C MET A 84 -7.68 -2.75 -0.05
N TYR A 85 -7.57 -1.80 0.85
CA TYR A 85 -8.68 -1.21 1.58
C TYR A 85 -8.89 0.25 1.17
N ARG A 86 -10.13 0.71 1.29
CA ARG A 86 -10.50 2.13 1.26
C ARG A 86 -10.73 2.59 2.69
N GLY A 87 -10.03 3.64 3.10
CA GLY A 87 -10.22 4.25 4.42
C GLY A 87 -11.64 4.77 4.61
N ASN A 88 -12.14 4.71 5.85
CA ASN A 88 -13.39 5.35 6.24
C ASN A 88 -13.23 6.88 6.38
N SER A 89 -14.33 7.59 6.57
CA SER A 89 -14.34 9.07 6.64
C SER A 89 -13.33 9.64 7.65
N GLN A 90 -13.22 9.04 8.83
CA GLN A 90 -12.32 9.48 9.90
C GLN A 90 -10.85 9.19 9.58
N GLN A 91 -10.55 8.04 8.97
CA GLN A 91 -9.21 7.72 8.47
C GLN A 91 -8.80 8.67 7.34
N MET A 92 -9.70 8.97 6.40
CA MET A 92 -9.42 9.89 5.29
C MET A 92 -9.11 11.31 5.79
N GLN A 93 -9.78 11.77 6.84
CA GLN A 93 -9.47 13.04 7.50
C GLN A 93 -8.04 13.03 8.08
N VAL A 94 -7.67 11.98 8.82
CA VAL A 94 -6.33 11.82 9.39
C VAL A 94 -5.25 11.74 8.29
N LEU A 95 -5.53 11.05 7.19
CA LEU A 95 -4.62 10.95 6.04
C LEU A 95 -4.41 12.32 5.37
N LYS A 96 -5.48 13.09 5.18
CA LYS A 96 -5.38 14.45 4.64
C LYS A 96 -4.55 15.35 5.55
N ASP A 97 -4.86 15.37 6.85
CA ASP A 97 -4.15 16.21 7.83
C ASP A 97 -2.67 15.82 7.97
N SER A 98 -2.34 14.57 7.69
CA SER A 98 -0.97 14.05 7.65
C SER A 98 -0.31 14.16 6.27
N GLN A 99 -0.91 14.92 5.34
CA GLN A 99 -0.40 15.16 3.98
C GLN A 99 -0.21 13.88 3.15
N LYS A 100 -0.96 12.82 3.46
CA LYS A 100 -0.98 11.57 2.68
C LYS A 100 -1.91 11.63 1.48
N CYS A 101 -2.83 12.59 1.48
CA CYS A 101 -3.67 12.95 0.34
C CYS A 101 -4.02 14.44 0.39
N GLN A 102 -4.53 14.99 -0.71
CA GLN A 102 -4.91 16.40 -0.82
C GLN A 102 -6.36 16.63 -0.37
N SER A 103 -7.21 15.63 -0.60
CA SER A 103 -8.63 15.66 -0.27
C SER A 103 -9.07 14.39 0.45
N VAL A 104 -10.09 14.50 1.29
CA VAL A 104 -10.76 13.34 1.91
C VAL A 104 -11.48 12.46 0.89
N ASN A 105 -11.73 13.00 -0.31
CA ASN A 105 -12.35 12.29 -1.42
C ASN A 105 -11.34 11.54 -2.31
N ASP A 106 -10.04 11.73 -2.07
CA ASP A 106 -9.01 11.05 -2.85
C ASP A 106 -9.09 9.53 -2.64
N ILE A 107 -8.78 8.77 -3.70
CA ILE A 107 -8.69 7.32 -3.62
C ILE A 107 -7.28 6.96 -3.16
N VAL A 108 -7.16 6.58 -1.88
CA VAL A 108 -5.89 6.16 -1.27
C VAL A 108 -5.98 4.67 -0.90
N PRO A 109 -5.42 3.76 -1.70
CA PRO A 109 -5.38 2.35 -1.34
C PRO A 109 -4.52 2.13 -0.09
N LEU A 110 -5.04 1.33 0.84
CA LEU A 110 -4.38 0.95 2.08
C LEU A 110 -4.09 -0.55 2.09
N VAL A 111 -2.94 -0.98 2.59
CA VAL A 111 -2.54 -2.40 2.69
C VAL A 111 -2.14 -2.74 4.12
N GLN A 112 -2.48 -3.95 4.59
CA GLN A 112 -2.11 -4.42 5.93
C GLN A 112 -0.59 -4.63 6.04
N LEU A 113 0.03 -3.99 7.03
CA LEU A 113 1.46 -4.16 7.30
C LEU A 113 1.85 -5.60 7.63
N ARG A 114 0.93 -6.34 8.26
CA ARG A 114 1.13 -7.77 8.55
C ARG A 114 1.29 -8.58 7.27
N ASP A 115 0.43 -8.33 6.27
CA ASP A 115 0.48 -9.05 5.00
C ASP A 115 1.80 -8.75 4.28
N ILE A 116 2.20 -7.47 4.24
CA ILE A 116 3.49 -7.04 3.70
C ILE A 116 4.66 -7.77 4.36
N SER A 117 4.69 -7.84 5.69
CA SER A 117 5.76 -8.53 6.41
C SER A 117 5.80 -10.03 6.11
N GLN A 118 4.65 -10.65 5.89
CA GLN A 118 4.55 -12.09 5.63
C GLN A 118 4.90 -12.45 4.19
N CYS A 119 4.57 -11.58 3.23
CA CYS A 119 4.78 -11.83 1.81
C CYS A 119 5.94 -11.03 1.19
N MET A 120 6.78 -10.36 1.99
CA MET A 120 7.87 -9.52 1.49
C MET A 120 8.81 -10.25 0.50
N PRO A 121 9.23 -11.51 0.75
CA PRO A 121 10.04 -12.25 -0.23
C PRO A 121 9.31 -12.45 -1.57
N GLN A 122 8.01 -12.77 -1.53
CA GLN A 122 7.19 -12.98 -2.70
C GLN A 122 6.93 -11.67 -3.45
N LEU A 123 6.76 -10.56 -2.74
CA LEU A 123 6.63 -9.22 -3.34
C LEU A 123 7.86 -8.88 -4.17
N ARG A 124 9.05 -9.08 -3.61
CA ARG A 124 10.32 -8.85 -4.32
C ARG A 124 10.41 -9.72 -5.58
N TYR A 125 10.09 -11.01 -5.46
CA TYR A 125 10.11 -11.92 -6.60
C TYR A 125 9.17 -11.46 -7.75
N VAL A 126 7.93 -11.07 -7.42
CA VAL A 126 6.96 -10.60 -8.42
C VAL A 126 7.44 -9.30 -9.06
N ILE A 127 7.97 -8.37 -8.27
CA ILE A 127 8.49 -7.09 -8.74
C ILE A 127 9.68 -7.30 -9.68
N ASP A 128 10.65 -8.14 -9.30
CA ASP A 128 11.80 -8.47 -10.15
C ASP A 128 11.35 -9.08 -11.48
N SER A 129 10.30 -9.92 -11.45
CA SER A 129 9.71 -10.52 -12.65
C SER A 129 9.03 -9.48 -13.55
N ILE A 130 8.27 -8.54 -12.97
CA ILE A 130 7.63 -7.44 -13.71
C ILE A 130 8.71 -6.52 -14.33
N HIS A 131 9.75 -6.19 -13.56
CA HIS A 131 10.85 -5.35 -14.00
C HIS A 131 11.62 -5.98 -15.17
N ALA A 132 11.96 -7.27 -15.07
CA ALA A 132 12.66 -8.00 -16.13
C ALA A 132 11.85 -8.05 -17.44
N ASN A 133 10.52 -8.13 -17.35
CA ASN A 133 9.64 -8.14 -18.52
C ASN A 133 9.37 -6.72 -19.10
N SER A 134 9.67 -5.66 -18.35
CA SER A 134 9.46 -4.27 -18.76
C SER A 134 10.57 -3.70 -19.67
N GLY A 135 11.65 -4.47 -19.91
CA GLY A 135 12.53 -4.23 -21.05
C GLY A 135 13.66 -3.21 -20.89
N GLU A 136 14.11 -2.87 -19.67
CA GLU A 136 15.47 -2.34 -19.53
C GLU A 136 16.48 -3.50 -19.58
N LEU A 137 16.99 -3.78 -20.78
CA LEU A 137 18.11 -4.69 -20.99
C LEU A 137 19.31 -4.18 -20.16
N PRO A 138 19.84 -4.93 -19.18
CA PRO A 138 21.10 -4.57 -18.57
C PRO A 138 22.17 -4.63 -19.65
N THR A 139 22.80 -3.49 -19.93
CA THR A 139 23.89 -3.35 -20.89
C THR A 139 24.91 -4.45 -20.64
N LYS A 140 25.00 -5.43 -21.57
CA LYS A 140 25.95 -6.53 -21.51
C LYS A 140 27.34 -5.96 -21.23
N ARG A 141 27.95 -6.34 -20.11
CA ARG A 141 29.40 -6.18 -19.93
C ARG A 141 30.08 -7.05 -20.97
N GLN A 142 30.57 -6.40 -22.01
CA GLN A 142 31.41 -7.01 -23.03
C GLN A 142 32.70 -7.47 -22.34
N ARG A 143 32.86 -8.79 -22.20
CA ARG A 143 34.13 -9.40 -21.80
C ARG A 143 35.05 -9.28 -23.01
N THR A 144 36.02 -8.37 -22.96
CA THR A 144 37.13 -8.33 -23.92
C THR A 144 38.05 -9.53 -23.67
N SER A 145 38.50 -10.13 -24.77
CA SER A 145 39.39 -11.29 -24.85
C SER A 145 40.69 -11.16 -24.06
#